data_AF-A0A3N5I763-F1
#
_entry.id   AF-A0A3N5I763-F1
#
_cell.length_a   1.000
_cell.length_b   1.000
_cell.length_c   1.000
_cell.angle_alpha   90.00
_cell.angle_beta   90.00
_cell.angle_gamma   90.00
#
_symmetry.space_group_name_H-M   'P 1'
#
loop_
_entity.id
_entity.type
_entity.pdbx_description
1 polymer ?
#
loop_
_entity_poly.entity_id
_entity_poly.type
_entity_poly.pdbx_seq_one_letter_code
_entity_poly.pdbx_strand_id
1 'polypeptide(L)'
;MAARRLRVLLLCHFTGSSAATIVDHIEAFPSFSSNQYFVLSNQGDLPNWLDLSRFDALVVHYSLVVSYDTYISPQARQRIRDFPGFKAAFVQDDYRWINDTVDALAFMKINALFPLVGAEIMDLVYSPDRLPNVRRHTVLTGYVPEELTRRLVPPFAARPMDVGYRARKLPAWIGSHVLQKWQIADRFRADAPKYGLKVDLSYHERDRMYGEAWVRFMTRCKAVLGTESGASVCDFTGDIQRQVEAHLSRDPSASFETLRSLYFEQEDGRIMMNVISPRCFEAASLRTLMILYEGEYSGILKPWRHYVPLAQDHSNMDHIVEILRDPVAAQRIVDAAYQEVALNPAYTFRAMVGLVDQVMAEGFVESMAATKFGYTEAEFNWRTHGAERDVSWLLKVSAPTGIASQAVLGDLLVDRPGKVPVTSQPDRSLPHKLQISCPSGIKVLGIHLHWATPQSAASEGEVFLLRRNRILGAVRFGSATPAYYSYIPLSPDLRKADTIEIVFAKYHGETKMQLMDVRVDSSTLPLSERLRRLRRRLGGIVLYRLTNVWMALPMAVRSRMRRFARSAFETVFGRL
;
A
#
# COMPACT_ATOMS: atom_id res chain seq x y z
N MET A 1 4.59 -12.17 31.47
CA MET A 1 5.25 -12.76 30.29
C MET A 1 5.25 -11.73 29.19
N ALA A 2 6.38 -11.46 28.53
CA ALA A 2 6.39 -10.54 27.39
C ALA A 2 5.52 -11.12 26.26
N ALA A 3 4.64 -10.31 25.67
CA ALA A 3 3.81 -10.74 24.55
C ALA A 3 4.70 -11.22 23.40
N ARG A 4 4.33 -12.33 22.75
CA ARG A 4 5.03 -12.86 21.58
C ARG A 4 5.02 -11.81 20.47
N ARG A 5 6.19 -11.53 19.89
CA ARG A 5 6.30 -10.72 18.68
C ARG A 5 5.73 -11.49 17.48
N LEU A 6 4.65 -10.99 16.88
CA LEU A 6 3.98 -11.64 15.75
C LEU A 6 4.64 -11.25 14.42
N ARG A 7 4.61 -12.16 13.43
CA ARG A 7 4.95 -11.87 12.04
C ARG A 7 3.66 -11.54 11.28
N VAL A 8 3.56 -10.31 10.82
CA VAL A 8 2.35 -9.76 10.20
C VAL A 8 2.61 -9.46 8.73
N LEU A 9 1.78 -10.00 7.85
CA LEU A 9 1.73 -9.57 6.46
C LEU A 9 0.81 -8.35 6.34
N LEU A 10 1.33 -7.20 5.92
CA LEU A 10 0.51 -6.05 5.51
C LEU A 10 0.32 -6.10 4.00
N LEU A 11 -0.88 -6.46 3.56
CA LEU A 11 -1.28 -6.46 2.17
C LEU A 11 -1.81 -5.07 1.82
N CYS A 12 -1.17 -4.40 0.87
CA CYS A 12 -1.51 -3.04 0.49
C CYS A 12 -1.37 -2.83 -1.03
N HIS A 13 -1.70 -1.63 -1.47
CA HIS A 13 -1.29 -1.11 -2.77
C HIS A 13 -0.85 0.34 -2.66
N PHE A 14 0.30 0.65 -3.26
CA PHE A 14 0.76 2.02 -3.46
C PHE A 14 1.69 2.09 -4.67
N THR A 15 1.81 3.28 -5.22
CA THR A 15 2.64 3.63 -6.38
C THR A 15 3.37 4.94 -6.09
N GLY A 16 4.36 5.31 -6.92
CA GLY A 16 5.07 6.59 -6.76
C GLY A 16 4.19 7.86 -6.88
N SER A 17 2.92 7.72 -7.29
CA SER A 17 1.93 8.80 -7.35
C SER A 17 0.89 8.75 -6.23
N SER A 18 1.06 7.87 -5.23
CA SER A 18 0.13 7.76 -4.10
C SER A 18 0.20 9.00 -3.21
N ALA A 19 -0.91 9.33 -2.57
CA ALA A 19 -0.94 10.41 -1.59
C ALA A 19 -0.05 10.08 -0.39
N ALA A 20 0.59 11.10 0.19
CA ALA A 20 1.50 10.94 1.34
C ALA A 20 0.84 10.14 2.48
N THR A 21 -0.40 10.49 2.84
CA THR A 21 -1.15 9.80 3.90
C THR A 21 -1.25 8.28 3.70
N ILE A 22 -1.32 7.77 2.47
CA ILE A 22 -1.33 6.31 2.20
C ILE A 22 0.05 5.72 2.52
N VAL A 23 1.11 6.39 2.08
CA VAL A 23 2.49 5.94 2.30
C VAL A 23 2.82 6.00 3.80
N ASP A 24 2.53 7.11 4.46
CA ASP A 24 2.76 7.31 5.88
C ASP A 24 2.01 6.27 6.72
N HIS A 25 0.77 5.95 6.36
CA HIS A 25 -0.03 4.91 7.04
C HIS A 25 0.58 3.52 6.89
N ILE A 26 1.08 3.17 5.70
CA ILE A 26 1.73 1.88 5.44
C ILE A 26 3.08 1.79 6.17
N GLU A 27 3.89 2.84 6.11
CA GLU A 27 5.23 2.90 6.71
C GLU A 27 5.20 3.03 8.23
N ALA A 28 4.09 3.48 8.81
CA ALA A 28 3.88 3.53 10.25
C ALA A 28 3.98 2.15 10.91
N PHE A 29 3.45 1.10 10.28
CA PHE A 29 3.44 -0.25 10.85
C PHE A 29 4.85 -0.80 11.15
N PRO A 30 5.78 -0.90 10.17
CA PRO A 30 7.14 -1.35 10.44
C PRO A 30 7.93 -0.39 11.34
N SER A 31 7.54 0.90 11.40
CA SER A 31 8.24 1.92 12.20
C SER A 31 7.85 1.92 13.67
N PHE A 32 6.60 1.61 14.00
CA PHE A 32 6.04 1.81 15.34
C PHE A 32 5.48 0.56 16.00
N SER A 33 5.20 -0.50 15.25
CA SER A 33 4.64 -1.72 15.84
C SER A 33 5.67 -2.48 16.67
N SER A 34 5.20 -3.09 17.74
CA SER A 34 5.93 -4.11 18.50
C SER A 34 6.09 -5.42 17.72
N ASN A 35 5.23 -5.66 16.73
CA ASN A 35 5.25 -6.82 15.84
C ASN A 35 6.28 -6.66 14.70
N GLN A 36 6.50 -7.72 13.93
CA GLN A 36 7.33 -7.67 12.73
C GLN A 36 6.44 -7.64 11.49
N TYR A 37 6.48 -6.53 10.76
CA TYR A 37 5.67 -6.32 9.56
C TYR A 37 6.44 -6.63 8.27
N PHE A 38 5.77 -7.35 7.37
CA PHE A 38 6.20 -7.61 6.00
C PHE A 38 5.21 -6.94 5.04
N VAL A 39 5.65 -5.91 4.32
CA VAL A 39 4.77 -5.08 3.48
C VAL A 39 4.75 -5.60 2.05
N LEU A 40 3.57 -6.02 1.57
CA LEU A 40 3.37 -6.50 0.21
C LEU A 40 2.43 -5.55 -0.54
N SER A 41 2.99 -4.75 -1.45
CA SER A 41 2.21 -4.00 -2.44
C SER A 41 1.78 -4.95 -3.57
N ASN A 42 0.51 -5.37 -3.59
CA ASN A 42 -0.01 -6.35 -4.55
C ASN A 42 -1.49 -6.07 -4.86
N GLN A 43 -1.86 -6.21 -6.14
CA GLN A 43 -3.25 -6.16 -6.62
C GLN A 43 -3.59 -7.44 -7.37
N GLY A 44 -4.83 -7.91 -7.22
CA GLY A 44 -5.35 -9.11 -7.86
C GLY A 44 -4.98 -10.38 -7.09
N ASP A 45 -4.43 -11.37 -7.77
CA ASP A 45 -4.01 -12.63 -7.16
C ASP A 45 -2.81 -12.43 -6.22
N LEU A 46 -2.80 -13.15 -5.10
CA LEU A 46 -1.60 -13.25 -4.27
C LEU A 46 -0.52 -14.03 -5.03
N PRO A 47 0.76 -13.61 -4.97
CA PRO A 47 1.83 -14.33 -5.66
C PRO A 47 1.92 -15.81 -5.25
N ASN A 48 2.28 -16.68 -6.19
CA ASN A 48 2.41 -18.12 -5.92
C ASN A 48 3.51 -18.46 -4.91
N TRP A 49 4.54 -17.61 -4.82
CA TRP A 49 5.63 -17.80 -3.85
C TRP A 49 5.24 -17.46 -2.41
N LEU A 50 4.16 -16.69 -2.22
CA LEU A 50 3.74 -16.22 -0.92
C LEU A 50 3.07 -17.37 -0.18
N ASP A 51 3.66 -17.83 0.91
CA ASP A 51 3.10 -18.86 1.77
C ASP A 51 2.57 -18.20 3.04
N LEU A 52 1.24 -18.12 3.15
CA LEU A 52 0.57 -17.47 4.29
C LEU A 52 0.82 -18.21 5.60
N SER A 53 1.13 -19.51 5.57
CA SER A 53 1.44 -20.30 6.78
C SER A 53 2.76 -19.92 7.48
N ARG A 54 3.51 -18.97 6.90
CA ARG A 54 4.73 -18.38 7.48
C ARG A 54 4.45 -17.10 8.31
N PHE A 55 3.20 -16.63 8.34
CA PHE A 55 2.75 -15.45 9.10
C PHE A 55 1.79 -15.84 10.23
N ASP A 56 1.84 -15.08 11.32
CA ASP A 56 0.93 -15.23 12.46
C ASP A 56 -0.36 -14.39 12.23
N ALA A 57 -0.25 -13.30 11.45
CA ALA A 57 -1.37 -12.44 11.10
C ALA A 57 -1.27 -11.83 9.70
N LEU A 58 -2.41 -11.38 9.16
CA LEU A 58 -2.56 -10.67 7.90
C LEU A 58 -3.45 -9.44 8.12
N VAL A 59 -2.97 -8.28 7.68
CA VAL A 59 -3.71 -7.02 7.68
C VAL A 59 -3.93 -6.57 6.25
N VAL A 60 -5.18 -6.35 5.85
CA VAL A 60 -5.53 -5.74 4.57
C VAL A 60 -5.65 -4.23 4.74
N HIS A 61 -4.83 -3.48 4.03
CA HIS A 61 -4.83 -2.03 4.05
C HIS A 61 -5.98 -1.43 3.22
N TYR A 62 -6.50 -0.27 3.61
CA TYR A 62 -7.64 0.39 2.94
C TYR A 62 -7.36 0.82 1.49
N SER A 63 -6.11 0.77 1.04
CA SER A 63 -5.78 0.99 -0.38
C SER A 63 -6.19 -0.18 -1.29
N LEU A 64 -6.71 -1.27 -0.70
CA LEU A 64 -7.32 -2.39 -1.40
C LEU A 64 -8.81 -2.48 -1.07
N VAL A 65 -9.65 -2.28 -2.07
CA VAL A 65 -11.11 -2.49 -1.93
C VAL A 65 -11.40 -3.99 -1.96
N VAL A 66 -11.62 -4.58 -0.79
CA VAL A 66 -11.70 -6.05 -0.61
C VAL A 66 -12.82 -6.71 -1.42
N SER A 67 -13.90 -5.98 -1.69
CA SER A 67 -15.04 -6.42 -2.48
C SER A 67 -14.78 -6.45 -3.98
N TYR A 68 -13.68 -5.86 -4.46
CA TYR A 68 -13.42 -5.66 -5.89
C TYR A 68 -12.30 -6.58 -6.40
N ASP A 69 -12.62 -7.39 -7.42
CA ASP A 69 -11.72 -8.40 -8.00
C ASP A 69 -10.40 -7.85 -8.55
N THR A 70 -10.40 -6.59 -8.98
CA THR A 70 -9.17 -5.91 -9.44
C THR A 70 -8.16 -5.68 -8.31
N TYR A 71 -8.63 -5.49 -7.08
CA TYR A 71 -7.78 -5.26 -5.92
C TYR A 71 -7.42 -6.57 -5.24
N ILE A 72 -8.41 -7.43 -4.99
CA ILE A 72 -8.22 -8.75 -4.41
C ILE A 72 -9.08 -9.71 -5.21
N SER A 73 -8.45 -10.63 -5.94
CA SER A 73 -9.19 -11.58 -6.77
C SER A 73 -10.02 -12.57 -5.92
N PRO A 74 -10.97 -13.31 -6.52
CA PRO A 74 -11.64 -14.40 -5.83
C PRO A 74 -10.67 -15.45 -5.28
N GLN A 75 -9.60 -15.78 -6.02
CA GLN A 75 -8.57 -16.73 -5.57
C GLN A 75 -7.77 -16.18 -4.39
N ALA A 76 -7.42 -14.89 -4.41
CA ALA A 76 -6.74 -14.24 -3.29
C ALA A 76 -7.64 -14.20 -2.04
N ARG A 77 -8.92 -13.83 -2.18
CA ARG A 77 -9.88 -13.88 -1.05
C ARG A 77 -10.03 -15.29 -0.49
N GLN A 78 -10.06 -16.32 -1.34
CA GLN A 78 -10.09 -17.71 -0.89
C GLN A 78 -8.85 -18.07 -0.07
N ARG A 79 -7.65 -17.70 -0.56
CA ARG A 79 -6.40 -17.92 0.19
C ARG A 79 -6.37 -17.18 1.52
N ILE A 80 -6.92 -15.96 1.60
CA ILE A 80 -7.06 -15.19 2.86
C ILE A 80 -8.08 -15.87 3.78
N ARG A 81 -9.21 -16.35 3.27
CA ARG A 81 -10.20 -17.09 4.04
C ARG A 81 -9.61 -18.34 4.70
N ASP A 82 -8.82 -19.09 3.93
CA ASP A 82 -8.20 -20.35 4.35
C ASP A 82 -6.97 -20.15 5.27
N PHE A 83 -6.41 -18.95 5.31
CA PHE A 83 -5.35 -18.60 6.26
C PHE A 83 -5.89 -18.66 7.70
N PRO A 84 -5.31 -19.51 8.58
CA PRO A 84 -5.82 -19.71 9.94
C PRO A 84 -5.38 -18.62 10.91
N GLY A 85 -4.39 -17.79 10.53
CA GLY A 85 -3.89 -16.73 11.39
C GLY A 85 -4.87 -15.57 11.56
N PHE A 86 -4.48 -14.61 12.40
CA PHE A 86 -5.32 -13.45 12.69
C PHE A 86 -5.48 -12.57 11.46
N LYS A 87 -6.71 -12.16 11.15
CA LYS A 87 -7.04 -11.36 9.96
C LYS A 87 -7.66 -10.03 10.37
N ALA A 88 -7.08 -8.93 9.90
CA ALA A 88 -7.66 -7.61 10.06
C ALA A 88 -7.82 -6.88 8.73
N ALA A 89 -8.77 -5.95 8.66
CA ALA A 89 -8.95 -5.09 7.51
C ALA A 89 -9.17 -3.64 7.93
N PHE A 90 -8.54 -2.73 7.20
CA PHE A 90 -8.88 -1.32 7.20
C PHE A 90 -9.87 -1.04 6.07
N VAL A 91 -10.88 -0.24 6.35
CA VAL A 91 -11.78 0.29 5.33
C VAL A 91 -11.75 1.81 5.39
N GLN A 92 -11.72 2.43 4.21
CA GLN A 92 -11.97 3.85 4.01
C GLN A 92 -13.02 4.00 2.90
N ASP A 93 -13.65 5.16 2.86
CA ASP A 93 -14.84 5.41 2.03
C ASP A 93 -15.98 4.42 2.35
N ASP A 94 -16.24 4.17 3.65
CA ASP A 94 -17.23 3.21 4.20
C ASP A 94 -18.71 3.49 3.85
N TYR A 95 -18.95 4.42 2.92
CA TYR A 95 -20.27 4.87 2.48
C TYR A 95 -20.67 4.31 1.12
N ARG A 96 -19.89 3.43 0.49
CA ARG A 96 -20.20 2.85 -0.83
C ARG A 96 -19.94 1.35 -0.89
N TRP A 97 -20.79 0.64 -1.65
CA TRP A 97 -20.74 -0.81 -1.82
C TRP A 97 -20.67 -1.54 -0.47
N ILE A 98 -21.45 -1.06 0.51
CA ILE A 98 -21.35 -1.50 1.90
C ILE A 98 -21.65 -2.99 1.99
N ASN A 99 -22.71 -3.46 1.31
CA ASN A 99 -23.07 -4.87 1.33
C ASN A 99 -21.98 -5.76 0.74
N ASP A 100 -21.42 -5.39 -0.40
CA ASP A 100 -20.36 -6.17 -1.05
C ASP A 100 -19.09 -6.19 -0.17
N THR A 101 -18.78 -5.07 0.48
CA THR A 101 -17.65 -4.96 1.41
C THR A 101 -17.87 -5.86 2.62
N VAL A 102 -19.04 -5.80 3.26
CA VAL A 102 -19.41 -6.67 4.39
C VAL A 102 -19.34 -8.14 3.99
N ASP A 103 -19.88 -8.51 2.83
CA ASP A 103 -19.86 -9.90 2.34
C ASP A 103 -18.44 -10.39 2.07
N ALA A 104 -17.57 -9.55 1.51
CA ALA A 104 -16.16 -9.89 1.31
C ALA A 104 -15.41 -10.06 2.64
N LEU A 105 -15.64 -9.18 3.62
CA LEU A 105 -15.04 -9.26 4.96
C LEU A 105 -15.51 -10.53 5.70
N ALA A 106 -16.81 -10.82 5.66
CA ALA A 106 -17.40 -12.04 6.22
C ALA A 106 -16.84 -13.29 5.53
N PHE A 107 -16.76 -13.28 4.19
CA PHE A 107 -16.19 -14.37 3.42
C PHE A 107 -14.73 -14.66 3.79
N MET A 108 -13.91 -13.63 3.97
CA MET A 108 -12.51 -13.76 4.40
C MET A 108 -12.36 -14.16 5.88
N LYS A 109 -13.45 -14.17 6.65
CA LYS A 109 -13.47 -14.49 8.09
C LYS A 109 -12.50 -13.61 8.88
N ILE A 110 -12.59 -12.29 8.70
CA ILE A 110 -11.76 -11.36 9.45
C ILE A 110 -12.05 -11.45 10.96
N ASN A 111 -11.06 -11.15 11.78
CA ASN A 111 -11.14 -11.07 13.23
C ASN A 111 -11.31 -9.63 13.72
N ALA A 112 -10.75 -8.65 12.99
CA ALA A 112 -10.86 -7.23 13.32
C ALA A 112 -11.10 -6.35 12.09
N LEU A 113 -11.83 -5.27 12.30
CA LEU A 113 -12.17 -4.24 11.31
C LEU A 113 -11.82 -2.87 11.90
N PHE A 114 -11.13 -2.07 11.09
CA PHE A 114 -10.76 -0.69 11.39
C PHE A 114 -11.42 0.26 10.38
N PRO A 115 -12.71 0.62 10.57
CA PRO A 115 -13.44 1.49 9.66
C PRO A 115 -13.35 2.97 10.08
N LEU A 116 -13.80 3.89 9.23
CA LEU A 116 -13.97 5.30 9.59
C LEU A 116 -15.27 5.61 10.34
N VAL A 117 -16.16 4.61 10.40
CA VAL A 117 -17.52 4.74 10.92
C VAL A 117 -17.52 5.00 12.42
N GLY A 118 -18.22 6.05 12.86
CA GLY A 118 -18.39 6.40 14.27
C GLY A 118 -19.23 5.35 15.03
N ALA A 119 -19.12 5.34 16.35
CA ALA A 119 -19.81 4.36 17.20
C ALA A 119 -21.34 4.39 17.02
N GLU A 120 -21.89 5.58 16.78
CA GLU A 120 -23.31 5.87 16.61
C GLU A 120 -23.94 5.23 15.36
N ILE A 121 -23.16 5.02 14.30
CA ILE A 121 -23.62 4.39 13.04
C ILE A 121 -22.92 3.06 12.74
N MET A 122 -22.04 2.58 13.63
CA MET A 122 -21.27 1.34 13.45
C MET A 122 -22.15 0.13 13.14
N ASP A 123 -23.20 -0.10 13.91
CA ASP A 123 -24.08 -1.27 13.74
C ASP A 123 -25.03 -1.12 12.54
N LEU A 124 -25.26 0.12 12.07
CA LEU A 124 -26.04 0.37 10.85
C LEU A 124 -25.23 0.03 9.59
N VAL A 125 -23.95 0.40 9.55
CA VAL A 125 -23.06 0.14 8.40
C VAL A 125 -22.50 -1.28 8.45
N TYR A 126 -22.03 -1.71 9.61
CA TYR A 126 -21.36 -2.99 9.84
C TYR A 126 -22.12 -3.85 10.84
N SER A 127 -23.32 -4.30 10.49
CA SER A 127 -24.19 -5.09 11.38
C SER A 127 -23.46 -6.25 12.08
N PRO A 128 -23.60 -6.38 13.42
CA PRO A 128 -23.09 -7.52 14.18
C PRO A 128 -23.58 -8.88 13.67
N ASP A 129 -24.79 -8.94 13.11
CA ASP A 129 -25.38 -10.17 12.59
C ASP A 129 -24.63 -10.67 11.33
N ARG A 130 -24.10 -9.74 10.53
CA ARG A 130 -23.34 -10.05 9.31
C ARG A 130 -21.86 -10.24 9.58
N LEU A 131 -21.32 -9.62 10.63
CA LEU A 131 -19.92 -9.72 11.05
C LEU A 131 -19.82 -10.16 12.52
N PRO A 132 -20.32 -11.37 12.87
CA PRO A 132 -20.33 -11.83 14.24
C PRO A 132 -18.91 -12.02 14.76
N ASN A 133 -18.67 -11.61 16.01
CA ASN A 133 -17.39 -11.72 16.71
C ASN A 133 -16.23 -10.91 16.07
N VAL A 134 -16.51 -10.02 15.11
CA VAL A 134 -15.50 -9.12 14.55
C VAL A 134 -15.30 -7.94 15.50
N ARG A 135 -14.07 -7.73 15.95
CA ARG A 135 -13.68 -6.54 16.72
C ARG A 135 -13.70 -5.31 15.81
N ARG A 136 -14.50 -4.30 16.13
CA ARG A 136 -14.70 -3.11 15.29
C ARG A 136 -14.20 -1.89 16.04
N HIS A 137 -13.17 -1.22 15.52
CA HIS A 137 -12.56 -0.06 16.15
C HIS A 137 -12.42 1.09 15.15
N THR A 138 -13.16 2.17 15.40
CA THR A 138 -13.09 3.38 14.57
C THR A 138 -11.67 3.93 14.51
N VAL A 139 -11.22 4.25 13.30
CA VAL A 139 -9.93 4.91 13.02
C VAL A 139 -10.16 6.20 12.27
N LEU A 140 -9.12 7.03 12.17
CA LEU A 140 -9.17 8.29 11.44
C LEU A 140 -8.83 8.12 9.96
N THR A 141 -9.29 9.05 9.13
CA THR A 141 -8.94 9.12 7.69
C THR A 141 -7.45 9.33 7.43
N GLY A 142 -6.75 9.83 8.45
CA GLY A 142 -5.31 10.02 8.52
C GLY A 142 -4.93 10.58 9.88
N TYR A 143 -3.62 10.62 10.14
CA TYR A 143 -3.05 10.99 11.43
C TYR A 143 -2.03 12.11 11.25
N VAL A 144 -1.53 12.66 12.35
CA VAL A 144 -0.50 13.70 12.34
C VAL A 144 0.78 13.19 11.67
N PRO A 145 1.26 13.83 10.59
CA PRO A 145 2.58 13.59 10.04
C PRO A 145 3.64 14.27 10.93
N GLU A 146 4.34 13.48 11.74
CA GLU A 146 5.26 13.99 12.76
C GLU A 146 6.35 14.90 12.17
N GLU A 147 6.83 14.64 10.96
CA GLU A 147 7.85 15.48 10.33
C GLU A 147 7.36 16.91 10.05
N LEU A 148 6.06 17.12 9.83
CA LEU A 148 5.52 18.46 9.60
C LEU A 148 5.52 19.30 10.89
N THR A 149 5.34 18.66 12.05
CA THR A 149 5.34 19.36 13.35
C THR A 149 6.70 19.99 13.67
N ARG A 150 7.78 19.43 13.11
CA ARG A 150 9.17 19.86 13.32
C ARG A 150 9.65 20.89 12.28
N ARG A 151 8.82 21.20 11.27
CA ARG A 151 9.16 22.18 10.24
C ARG A 151 9.19 23.59 10.85
N LEU A 152 10.23 24.34 10.50
CA LEU A 152 10.22 25.80 10.65
C LEU A 152 9.29 26.38 9.60
N VAL A 153 8.32 27.17 10.05
CA VAL A 153 7.31 27.78 9.19
C VAL A 153 7.31 29.30 9.38
N PRO A 154 6.99 30.09 8.34
CA PRO A 154 6.89 31.54 8.49
C PRO A 154 5.82 31.92 9.52
N PRO A 155 6.05 32.98 10.33
CA PRO A 155 5.03 33.49 11.24
C PRO A 155 3.82 34.00 10.45
N PHE A 156 2.65 34.02 11.08
CA PHE A 156 1.37 34.38 10.44
C PHE A 156 1.46 35.66 9.58
N ALA A 157 2.01 36.74 10.14
CA ALA A 157 2.11 38.03 9.45
C ALA A 157 3.01 38.04 8.20
N ALA A 158 3.98 37.11 8.10
CA ALA A 158 4.91 37.03 6.98
C ALA A 158 4.36 36.23 5.79
N ARG A 159 3.17 35.64 5.92
CA ARG A 159 2.58 34.79 4.87
C ARG A 159 1.89 35.65 3.80
N PRO A 160 2.27 35.51 2.51
CA PRO A 160 1.86 36.45 1.46
C PRO A 160 0.40 36.30 1.00
N MET A 161 -0.22 35.15 1.23
CA MET A 161 -1.62 34.89 0.87
C MET A 161 -2.49 34.92 2.11
N ASP A 162 -3.65 35.60 2.06
CA ASP A 162 -4.55 35.63 3.20
C ASP A 162 -5.27 34.28 3.35
N VAL A 163 -5.82 33.74 2.26
CA VAL A 163 -6.55 32.47 2.29
C VAL A 163 -6.19 31.56 1.12
N GLY A 164 -5.83 30.32 1.42
CA GLY A 164 -5.57 29.27 0.44
C GLY A 164 -6.60 28.15 0.50
N TYR A 165 -6.85 27.49 -0.63
CA TYR A 165 -7.63 26.25 -0.65
C TYR A 165 -7.33 25.38 -1.87
N ARG A 166 -7.27 24.07 -1.64
CA ARG A 166 -7.28 23.06 -2.70
C ARG A 166 -8.33 22.01 -2.38
N ALA A 167 -9.18 21.64 -3.32
CA ALA A 167 -10.14 20.55 -3.17
C ALA A 167 -10.42 19.87 -4.50
N ARG A 168 -11.52 19.13 -4.58
CA ARG A 168 -12.05 18.58 -5.83
C ARG A 168 -13.57 18.56 -5.78
N LYS A 169 -14.21 18.70 -6.95
CA LYS A 169 -15.63 18.33 -7.09
C LYS A 169 -15.75 16.82 -6.98
N LEU A 170 -16.54 16.37 -6.02
CA LEU A 170 -16.83 14.97 -5.80
C LEU A 170 -18.10 14.56 -6.56
N PRO A 171 -18.25 13.27 -6.92
CA PRO A 171 -19.46 12.77 -7.54
C PRO A 171 -20.72 13.04 -6.70
N ALA A 172 -21.83 13.34 -7.38
CA ALA A 172 -23.11 13.68 -6.75
C ALA A 172 -23.70 12.54 -5.89
N TRP A 173 -23.44 11.28 -6.27
CA TRP A 173 -23.95 10.11 -5.56
C TRP A 173 -23.42 9.94 -4.12
N ILE A 174 -22.44 10.74 -3.71
CA ILE A 174 -21.94 10.78 -2.32
C ILE A 174 -22.85 11.63 -1.42
N GLY A 175 -23.78 12.41 -2.01
CA GLY A 175 -24.78 13.19 -1.31
C GLY A 175 -24.47 14.68 -1.19
N SER A 176 -25.41 15.42 -0.61
CA SER A 176 -25.34 16.89 -0.48
C SER A 176 -24.15 17.39 0.33
N HIS A 177 -23.66 16.62 1.30
CA HIS A 177 -22.55 17.03 2.16
C HIS A 177 -21.26 17.33 1.36
N VAL A 178 -21.01 16.60 0.27
CA VAL A 178 -19.78 16.81 -0.53
C VAL A 178 -19.80 18.08 -1.37
N LEU A 179 -20.96 18.73 -1.54
CA LEU A 179 -21.07 19.99 -2.28
C LEU A 179 -20.28 21.11 -1.63
N GLN A 180 -20.20 21.07 -0.29
CA GLN A 180 -19.50 22.06 0.51
C GLN A 180 -18.03 22.21 0.08
N LYS A 181 -17.38 21.12 -0.37
CA LYS A 181 -15.96 21.10 -0.79
C LYS A 181 -15.61 22.01 -1.96
N TRP A 182 -16.59 22.43 -2.76
CA TRP A 182 -16.35 23.39 -3.84
C TRP A 182 -17.17 24.67 -3.66
N GLN A 183 -18.34 24.59 -3.01
CA GLN A 183 -19.16 25.76 -2.70
C GLN A 183 -18.44 26.73 -1.76
N ILE A 184 -17.68 26.25 -0.77
CA ILE A 184 -16.89 27.12 0.12
C ILE A 184 -15.88 27.96 -0.66
N ALA A 185 -15.26 27.38 -1.69
CA ALA A 185 -14.27 28.08 -2.51
C ALA A 185 -14.94 29.14 -3.41
N ASP A 186 -16.09 28.82 -4.01
CA ASP A 186 -16.80 29.75 -4.89
C ASP A 186 -17.40 30.92 -4.11
N ARG A 187 -18.05 30.64 -2.97
CA ARG A 187 -18.61 31.69 -2.09
C ARG A 187 -17.50 32.59 -1.54
N PHE A 188 -16.43 32.01 -0.98
CA PHE A 188 -15.34 32.81 -0.42
C PHE A 188 -14.62 33.64 -1.49
N ARG A 189 -14.49 33.13 -2.72
CA ARG A 189 -13.94 33.89 -3.85
C ARG A 189 -14.82 35.09 -4.22
N ALA A 190 -16.15 34.96 -4.12
CA ALA A 190 -17.07 36.06 -4.36
C ALA A 190 -17.00 37.12 -3.25
N ASP A 191 -16.79 36.71 -2.00
CA ASP A 191 -16.71 37.63 -0.85
C ASP A 191 -15.36 38.36 -0.77
N ALA A 192 -14.25 37.70 -1.12
CA ALA A 192 -12.89 38.20 -0.92
C ALA A 192 -12.62 39.64 -1.43
N PRO A 193 -13.10 40.06 -2.63
CA PRO A 193 -12.93 41.42 -3.12
C PRO A 193 -13.52 42.50 -2.21
N LYS A 194 -14.68 42.25 -1.58
CA LYS A 194 -15.34 43.18 -0.64
C LYS A 194 -14.42 43.54 0.53
N TYR A 195 -13.56 42.62 0.93
CA TYR A 195 -12.66 42.73 2.07
C TYR A 195 -11.19 42.99 1.69
N GLY A 196 -10.88 43.07 0.39
CA GLY A 196 -9.52 43.24 -0.12
C GLY A 196 -8.60 42.06 0.19
N LEU A 197 -9.13 40.84 0.32
CA LEU A 197 -8.35 39.65 0.65
C LEU A 197 -7.60 39.10 -0.57
N LYS A 198 -6.34 38.71 -0.38
CA LYS A 198 -5.57 37.94 -1.37
C LYS A 198 -5.86 36.46 -1.18
N VAL A 199 -6.42 35.82 -2.20
CA VAL A 199 -6.84 34.42 -2.12
C VAL A 199 -6.26 33.55 -3.25
N ASP A 200 -5.98 32.29 -2.93
CA ASP A 200 -5.59 31.25 -3.90
C ASP A 200 -6.43 29.98 -3.66
N LEU A 201 -7.60 29.92 -4.33
CA LEU A 201 -8.61 28.90 -4.11
C LEU A 201 -8.85 28.12 -5.41
N SER A 202 -8.71 26.79 -5.37
CA SER A 202 -9.07 25.92 -6.48
C SER A 202 -9.67 24.60 -6.01
N TYR A 203 -10.57 24.04 -6.81
CA TYR A 203 -11.08 22.67 -6.67
C TYR A 203 -10.94 21.86 -7.97
N HIS A 204 -10.09 22.31 -8.90
CA HIS A 204 -9.85 21.57 -10.13
C HIS A 204 -8.77 20.51 -9.92
N GLU A 205 -8.98 19.32 -10.47
CA GLU A 205 -8.04 18.20 -10.32
C GLU A 205 -6.63 18.55 -10.86
N ARG A 206 -6.54 19.40 -11.89
CA ARG A 206 -5.27 19.87 -12.47
C ARG A 206 -4.43 20.74 -11.52
N ASP A 207 -5.05 21.36 -10.52
CA ASP A 207 -4.39 22.26 -9.56
C ASP A 207 -3.99 21.53 -8.27
N ARG A 208 -4.13 20.19 -8.27
CA ARG A 208 -3.83 19.34 -7.13
C ARG A 208 -2.33 19.33 -6.86
N MET A 209 -1.98 19.46 -5.59
CA MET A 209 -0.59 19.53 -5.12
C MET A 209 -0.29 18.33 -4.22
N TYR A 210 0.95 17.85 -4.29
CA TYR A 210 1.45 16.74 -3.50
C TYR A 210 2.85 17.06 -2.95
N GLY A 211 3.24 16.37 -1.88
CA GLY A 211 4.57 16.46 -1.28
C GLY A 211 4.96 17.89 -0.91
N GLU A 212 6.21 18.26 -1.19
CA GLU A 212 6.75 19.59 -0.83
C GLU A 212 6.00 20.76 -1.48
N ALA A 213 5.37 20.56 -2.65
CA ALA A 213 4.55 21.60 -3.26
C ALA A 213 3.33 21.95 -2.41
N TRP A 214 2.70 20.93 -1.80
CA TRP A 214 1.59 21.11 -0.87
C TRP A 214 2.04 21.82 0.41
N VAL A 215 3.15 21.39 1.02
CA VAL A 215 3.70 22.03 2.22
C VAL A 215 4.01 23.50 1.96
N ARG A 216 4.69 23.81 0.85
CA ARG A 216 5.01 25.19 0.45
C ARG A 216 3.77 26.05 0.26
N PHE A 217 2.71 25.49 -0.33
CA PHE A 217 1.44 26.18 -0.49
C PHE A 217 0.82 26.53 0.88
N MET A 218 0.71 25.54 1.76
CA MET A 218 0.14 25.70 3.10
C MET A 218 0.89 26.76 3.92
N THR A 219 2.22 26.77 3.89
CA THR A 219 3.05 27.72 4.65
C THR A 219 3.06 29.14 4.06
N ARG A 220 2.56 29.33 2.83
CA ARG A 220 2.39 30.65 2.21
C ARG A 220 1.04 31.29 2.51
N CYS A 221 0.10 30.54 3.08
CA CYS A 221 -1.24 31.02 3.40
C CYS A 221 -1.34 31.33 4.90
N LYS A 222 -1.89 32.49 5.25
CA LYS A 222 -2.26 32.83 6.63
C LYS A 222 -3.29 31.84 7.16
N ALA A 223 -4.34 31.63 6.36
CA ALA A 223 -5.37 30.65 6.63
C ALA A 223 -5.63 29.73 5.44
N VAL A 224 -6.22 28.57 5.71
CA VAL A 224 -6.77 27.67 4.71
C VAL A 224 -8.23 27.37 4.96
N LEU A 225 -9.01 27.25 3.88
CA LEU A 225 -10.39 26.82 3.96
C LEU A 225 -10.48 25.31 4.18
N GLY A 226 -11.60 24.85 4.73
CA GLY A 226 -11.90 23.43 4.84
C GLY A 226 -13.36 23.15 5.17
N THR A 227 -13.75 21.91 4.96
CA THR A 227 -15.05 21.36 5.34
C THR A 227 -14.78 19.98 5.91
N GLU A 228 -15.77 19.40 6.58
CA GLU A 228 -15.68 17.98 6.93
C GLU A 228 -15.53 17.11 5.67
N SER A 229 -14.87 15.96 5.86
CA SER A 229 -14.80 14.90 4.86
C SER A 229 -15.90 13.89 5.11
N GLY A 230 -16.07 12.96 4.17
CA GLY A 230 -17.07 11.90 4.27
C GLY A 230 -18.27 12.11 3.34
N ALA A 231 -19.43 11.60 3.73
CA ALA A 231 -20.61 11.46 2.88
C ALA A 231 -21.91 11.66 3.66
N SER A 232 -22.96 12.11 2.97
CA SER A 232 -24.33 12.10 3.50
C SER A 232 -25.19 10.99 2.89
N VAL A 233 -24.70 10.27 1.87
CA VAL A 233 -25.32 9.06 1.34
C VAL A 233 -24.44 7.87 1.66
N CYS A 234 -25.02 6.87 2.33
CA CYS A 234 -24.43 5.55 2.52
C CYS A 234 -25.07 4.56 1.52
N ASP A 235 -24.42 4.34 0.37
CA ASP A 235 -24.90 3.46 -0.69
C ASP A 235 -24.57 1.98 -0.39
N PHE A 236 -25.56 1.27 0.16
CA PHE A 236 -25.40 -0.12 0.56
C PHE A 236 -25.22 -1.07 -0.61
N THR A 237 -25.90 -0.86 -1.74
CA THR A 237 -25.92 -1.79 -2.87
C THR A 237 -25.03 -1.35 -4.03
N GLY A 238 -24.56 -0.10 -4.03
CA GLY A 238 -23.89 0.53 -5.16
C GLY A 238 -24.85 0.99 -6.27
N ASP A 239 -26.17 0.85 -6.08
CA ASP A 239 -27.15 1.20 -7.10
C ASP A 239 -27.24 2.71 -7.30
N ILE A 240 -27.13 3.50 -6.23
CA ILE A 240 -27.18 4.96 -6.32
C ILE A 240 -26.03 5.45 -7.19
N GLN A 241 -24.81 4.99 -6.92
CA GLN A 241 -23.64 5.31 -7.75
C GLN A 241 -23.87 4.93 -9.21
N ARG A 242 -24.26 3.68 -9.49
CA ARG A 242 -24.45 3.18 -10.86
C ARG A 242 -25.51 3.99 -11.61
N GLN A 243 -26.63 4.31 -10.97
CA GLN A 243 -27.72 5.05 -11.59
C GLN A 243 -27.35 6.51 -11.89
N VAL A 244 -26.70 7.17 -10.94
CA VAL A 244 -26.20 8.56 -11.12
C VAL A 244 -25.14 8.64 -12.22
N GLU A 245 -24.17 7.73 -12.22
CA GLU A 245 -23.13 7.69 -13.27
C GLU A 245 -23.72 7.37 -14.64
N ALA A 246 -24.69 6.43 -14.72
CA ALA A 246 -25.40 6.14 -15.95
C ALA A 246 -26.22 7.34 -16.46
N HIS A 247 -26.83 8.12 -15.57
CA HIS A 247 -27.54 9.35 -15.93
C HIS A 247 -26.56 10.39 -16.49
N LEU A 248 -25.49 10.69 -15.76
CA LEU A 248 -24.47 11.67 -16.16
C LEU A 248 -23.74 11.28 -17.45
N SER A 249 -23.65 9.99 -17.78
CA SER A 249 -23.12 9.55 -19.07
C SER A 249 -23.99 9.94 -20.28
N ARG A 250 -25.29 10.15 -20.05
CA ARG A 250 -26.28 10.54 -21.08
C ARG A 250 -26.55 12.05 -21.06
N ASP A 251 -26.62 12.63 -19.88
CA ASP A 251 -26.75 14.06 -19.64
C ASP A 251 -25.69 14.54 -18.64
N PRO A 252 -24.50 14.93 -19.12
CA PRO A 252 -23.45 15.48 -18.27
C PRO A 252 -23.79 16.82 -17.61
N SER A 253 -24.90 17.47 -18.01
CA SER A 253 -25.32 18.78 -17.51
C SER A 253 -26.38 18.71 -16.39
N ALA A 254 -26.87 17.51 -16.08
CA ALA A 254 -27.86 17.29 -15.03
C ALA A 254 -27.42 17.90 -13.69
N SER A 255 -28.34 18.64 -13.05
CA SER A 255 -28.06 19.28 -11.77
C SER A 255 -28.02 18.27 -10.61
N PHE A 256 -27.35 18.64 -9.52
CA PHE A 256 -27.33 17.82 -8.31
C PHE A 256 -28.75 17.57 -7.79
N GLU A 257 -29.60 18.59 -7.79
CA GLU A 257 -30.98 18.54 -7.31
C GLU A 257 -31.82 17.57 -8.13
N THR A 258 -31.61 17.54 -9.45
CA THR A 258 -32.26 16.57 -10.35
C THR A 258 -31.82 15.15 -10.03
N LEU A 259 -30.51 14.92 -9.87
CA LEU A 259 -29.97 13.60 -9.54
C LEU A 259 -30.44 13.12 -8.16
N ARG A 260 -30.45 14.01 -7.16
CA ARG A 260 -30.93 13.71 -5.80
C ARG A 260 -32.39 13.29 -5.83
N SER A 261 -33.26 14.11 -6.43
CA SER A 261 -34.70 13.83 -6.52
C SER A 261 -34.99 12.50 -7.22
N LEU A 262 -34.22 12.16 -8.27
CA LEU A 262 -34.44 10.92 -9.01
C LEU A 262 -33.90 9.67 -8.29
N TYR A 263 -32.79 9.76 -7.56
CA TYR A 263 -32.02 8.57 -7.20
C TYR A 263 -31.74 8.37 -5.71
N PHE A 264 -31.69 9.43 -4.90
CA PHE A 264 -31.23 9.30 -3.51
C PHE A 264 -31.80 10.34 -2.54
N GLU A 265 -32.96 10.93 -2.83
CA GLU A 265 -33.59 11.95 -1.99
C GLU A 265 -33.83 11.48 -0.55
N GLN A 266 -34.28 10.23 -0.39
CA GLN A 266 -34.57 9.63 0.92
C GLN A 266 -33.32 9.13 1.66
N GLU A 267 -32.21 8.95 0.94
CA GLU A 267 -30.96 8.42 1.49
C GLU A 267 -29.98 9.55 1.86
N ASP A 268 -30.07 10.71 1.22
CA ASP A 268 -29.23 11.88 1.51
C ASP A 268 -29.52 12.45 2.90
N GLY A 269 -28.58 12.29 3.82
CA GLY A 269 -28.67 12.72 5.21
C GLY A 269 -29.23 11.67 6.16
N ARG A 270 -29.66 10.50 5.66
CA ARG A 270 -30.24 9.44 6.48
C ARG A 270 -29.22 8.79 7.41
N ILE A 271 -28.02 8.51 6.89
CA ILE A 271 -26.86 8.06 7.66
C ILE A 271 -25.71 9.00 7.32
N MET A 272 -25.43 9.91 8.24
CA MET A 272 -24.34 10.87 8.12
C MET A 272 -23.01 10.21 8.49
N MET A 273 -22.06 10.24 7.56
CA MET A 273 -20.69 9.80 7.79
C MET A 273 -19.75 10.96 7.55
N ASN A 274 -19.72 11.93 8.46
CA ASN A 274 -18.79 13.06 8.44
C ASN A 274 -17.60 12.78 9.36
N VAL A 275 -16.39 13.07 8.88
CA VAL A 275 -15.13 12.76 9.55
C VAL A 275 -14.12 13.88 9.37
N ILE A 276 -13.18 14.00 10.30
CA ILE A 276 -12.02 14.86 10.14
C ILE A 276 -11.19 14.43 8.91
N SER A 277 -10.59 15.41 8.24
CA SER A 277 -9.68 15.19 7.11
C SER A 277 -8.22 15.19 7.56
N PRO A 278 -7.31 14.43 6.92
CA PRO A 278 -5.88 14.49 7.24
C PRO A 278 -5.30 15.90 7.08
N ARG A 279 -5.92 16.71 6.21
CA ARG A 279 -5.54 18.10 5.95
C ARG A 279 -5.67 19.01 7.17
N CYS A 280 -6.56 18.68 8.11
CA CYS A 280 -6.67 19.40 9.37
C CYS A 280 -5.42 19.18 10.23
N PHE A 281 -4.91 17.94 10.28
CA PHE A 281 -3.65 17.62 10.97
C PHE A 281 -2.44 18.26 10.29
N GLU A 282 -2.42 18.30 8.95
CA GLU A 282 -1.36 19.00 8.20
C GLU A 282 -1.39 20.52 8.47
N ALA A 283 -2.58 21.14 8.47
CA ALA A 283 -2.74 22.57 8.77
C ALA A 283 -2.30 22.92 10.19
N ALA A 284 -2.73 22.13 11.18
CA ALA A 284 -2.32 22.29 12.56
C ALA A 284 -0.79 22.12 12.71
N SER A 285 -0.21 21.07 12.09
CA SER A 285 1.23 20.81 12.12
C SER A 285 2.06 21.94 11.51
N LEU A 286 1.58 22.54 10.41
CA LEU A 286 2.24 23.65 9.73
C LEU A 286 1.87 25.03 10.30
N ARG A 287 1.12 25.04 11.42
CA ARG A 287 0.70 26.25 12.13
C ARG A 287 -0.01 27.23 11.19
N THR A 288 -0.88 26.69 10.32
CA THR A 288 -1.70 27.46 9.38
C THR A 288 -3.10 27.58 9.95
N LEU A 289 -3.62 28.80 10.04
CA LEU A 289 -4.97 29.04 10.56
C LEU A 289 -5.99 28.27 9.73
N MET A 290 -6.94 27.62 10.39
CA MET A 290 -8.03 26.93 9.72
C MET A 290 -9.28 27.80 9.77
N ILE A 291 -9.88 28.08 8.61
CA ILE A 291 -11.23 28.63 8.49
C ILE A 291 -12.09 27.52 7.92
N LEU A 292 -12.99 26.97 8.73
CA LEU A 292 -13.74 25.78 8.34
C LEU A 292 -15.23 26.04 8.43
N TYR A 293 -16.03 25.39 7.58
CA TYR A 293 -17.46 25.30 7.87
C TYR A 293 -17.70 24.64 9.23
N GLU A 294 -18.78 25.03 9.90
CA GLU A 294 -19.17 24.42 11.16
C GLU A 294 -19.42 22.91 10.98
N GLY A 295 -18.96 22.11 11.94
CA GLY A 295 -18.99 20.65 11.89
C GLY A 295 -18.39 20.01 13.14
N GLU A 296 -18.53 18.69 13.25
CA GLU A 296 -18.08 17.91 14.41
C GLU A 296 -16.58 17.57 14.37
N TYR A 297 -16.01 17.40 13.18
CA TYR A 297 -14.61 17.04 12.94
C TYR A 297 -14.15 15.87 13.80
N SER A 298 -14.98 14.81 13.86
CA SER A 298 -14.76 13.61 14.69
C SER A 298 -14.58 13.93 16.19
N GLY A 299 -15.09 15.06 16.68
CA GLY A 299 -14.93 15.54 18.06
C GLY A 299 -13.55 16.11 18.38
N ILE A 300 -12.66 16.26 17.39
CA ILE A 300 -11.25 16.64 17.60
C ILE A 300 -11.06 18.16 17.52
N LEU A 301 -11.68 18.82 16.55
CA LEU A 301 -11.56 20.27 16.37
C LEU A 301 -12.69 20.99 17.10
N LYS A 302 -12.33 22.00 17.91
CA LYS A 302 -13.28 22.83 18.65
C LYS A 302 -13.37 24.21 17.99
N PRO A 303 -14.57 24.71 17.66
CA PRO A 303 -14.75 26.04 17.06
C PRO A 303 -14.19 27.12 17.99
N TRP A 304 -13.60 28.17 17.42
CA TRP A 304 -12.93 29.28 18.09
C TRP A 304 -11.69 28.92 18.94
N ARG A 305 -11.41 27.64 19.10
CA ARG A 305 -10.21 27.14 19.80
C ARG A 305 -9.19 26.58 18.81
N HIS A 306 -9.60 25.67 17.94
CA HIS A 306 -8.71 25.03 16.96
C HIS A 306 -8.88 25.58 15.55
N TYR A 307 -10.01 26.22 15.25
CA TYR A 307 -10.30 26.81 13.95
C TYR A 307 -11.30 27.96 14.08
N VAL A 308 -11.39 28.79 13.05
CA VAL A 308 -12.38 29.86 12.92
C VAL A 308 -13.60 29.30 12.16
N PRO A 309 -14.78 29.17 12.77
CA PRO A 309 -15.97 28.67 12.10
C PRO A 309 -16.53 29.72 11.13
N LEU A 310 -16.72 29.30 9.88
CA LEU A 310 -17.39 30.04 8.83
C LEU A 310 -18.80 29.47 8.67
N ALA A 311 -19.81 30.32 8.79
CA ALA A 311 -21.19 29.91 8.52
C ALA A 311 -21.33 29.48 7.05
N GLN A 312 -22.13 28.46 6.76
CA GLN A 312 -22.27 27.96 5.39
C GLN A 312 -22.81 29.04 4.44
N ASP A 313 -23.67 29.92 4.93
CA ASP A 313 -24.21 31.07 4.19
C ASP A 313 -23.28 32.30 4.16
N HIS A 314 -22.11 32.22 4.79
CA HIS A 314 -21.11 33.28 4.88
C HIS A 314 -21.60 34.55 5.59
N SER A 315 -22.66 34.44 6.39
CA SER A 315 -23.24 35.56 7.17
C SER A 315 -22.25 36.19 8.16
N ASN A 316 -21.21 35.47 8.57
CA ASN A 316 -20.21 35.92 9.54
C ASN A 316 -18.86 36.34 8.93
N MET A 317 -18.80 36.63 7.62
CA MET A 317 -17.55 37.00 6.93
C MET A 317 -16.83 38.21 7.52
N ASP A 318 -17.55 39.19 8.08
CA ASP A 318 -16.94 40.34 8.75
C ASP A 318 -16.04 39.88 9.92
N HIS A 319 -16.52 38.93 10.73
CA HIS A 319 -15.76 38.38 11.85
C HIS A 319 -14.56 37.53 11.39
N ILE A 320 -14.69 36.79 10.28
CA ILE A 320 -13.55 36.06 9.69
C ILE A 320 -12.42 37.04 9.32
N VAL A 321 -12.78 38.18 8.74
CA VAL A 321 -11.83 39.21 8.31
C VAL A 321 -11.19 39.92 9.49
N GLU A 322 -11.94 40.16 10.57
CA GLU A 322 -11.39 40.68 11.83
C GLU A 322 -10.28 39.76 12.37
N ILE A 323 -10.51 38.44 12.43
CA ILE A 323 -9.50 37.48 12.88
C ILE A 323 -8.29 37.45 11.92
N LEU A 324 -8.51 37.46 10.60
CA LEU A 324 -7.42 37.48 9.61
C LEU A 324 -6.52 38.72 9.72
N ARG A 325 -7.08 39.84 10.20
CA ARG A 325 -6.40 41.12 10.38
C ARG A 325 -5.81 41.32 11.78
N ASP A 326 -6.10 40.43 12.72
CA ASP A 326 -5.53 40.41 14.06
C ASP A 326 -4.54 39.24 14.20
N PRO A 327 -3.22 39.48 13.99
CA PRO A 327 -2.20 38.45 14.15
C PRO A 327 -2.18 37.82 15.54
N VAL A 328 -2.54 38.57 16.59
CA VAL A 328 -2.52 38.06 17.96
C VAL A 328 -3.68 37.09 18.17
N ALA A 329 -4.90 37.47 17.75
CA ALA A 329 -6.05 36.58 17.83
C ALA A 329 -5.88 35.32 16.96
N ALA A 330 -5.42 35.48 15.72
CA ALA A 330 -5.15 34.35 14.82
C ALA A 330 -4.09 33.41 15.41
N GLN A 331 -2.99 33.94 15.94
CA GLN A 331 -1.91 33.14 16.49
C GLN A 331 -2.36 32.32 17.72
N ARG A 332 -3.26 32.85 18.57
CA ARG A 332 -3.83 32.07 19.68
C ARG A 332 -4.57 30.81 19.21
N ILE A 333 -5.37 30.91 18.14
CA ILE A 333 -6.11 29.77 17.59
C ILE A 333 -5.15 28.78 16.93
N VAL A 334 -4.16 29.29 16.18
CA VAL A 334 -3.11 28.47 15.56
C VAL A 334 -2.30 27.71 16.60
N ASP A 335 -1.90 28.37 17.69
CA ASP A 335 -1.11 27.76 18.75
C ASP A 335 -1.92 26.70 19.49
N ALA A 336 -3.19 26.94 19.79
CA ALA A 336 -4.06 25.93 20.39
C ALA A 336 -4.23 24.70 19.47
N ALA A 337 -4.47 24.89 18.17
CA ALA A 337 -4.52 23.77 17.21
C ALA A 337 -3.19 23.00 17.16
N TYR A 338 -2.06 23.71 17.16
CA TYR A 338 -0.75 23.06 17.15
C TYR A 338 -0.48 22.27 18.44
N GLN A 339 -0.69 22.88 19.61
CA GLN A 339 -0.39 22.26 20.90
C GLN A 339 -1.36 21.12 21.26
N GLU A 340 -2.65 21.28 20.97
CA GLU A 340 -3.69 20.36 21.45
C GLU A 340 -4.12 19.32 20.43
N VAL A 341 -3.84 19.54 19.14
CA VAL A 341 -4.17 18.62 18.05
C VAL A 341 -2.91 18.08 17.40
N ALA A 342 -2.02 18.93 16.88
CA ALA A 342 -0.83 18.44 16.16
C ALA A 342 0.19 17.76 17.08
N LEU A 343 0.38 18.23 18.32
CA LEU A 343 1.28 17.60 19.29
C LEU A 343 0.59 16.56 20.19
N ASN A 344 -0.68 16.26 19.91
CA ASN A 344 -1.42 15.29 20.70
C ASN A 344 -1.00 13.86 20.35
N PRO A 345 -0.50 13.06 21.31
CA PRO A 345 -0.03 11.72 21.04
C PRO A 345 -1.15 10.80 20.55
N ALA A 346 -2.41 11.05 20.90
CA ALA A 346 -3.57 10.24 20.49
C ALA A 346 -3.83 10.28 18.99
N TYR A 347 -3.41 11.33 18.29
CA TYR A 347 -3.66 11.52 16.85
C TYR A 347 -2.44 11.19 15.98
N THR A 348 -1.47 10.46 16.54
CA THR A 348 -0.26 10.04 15.81
C THR A 348 -0.45 8.69 15.13
N PHE A 349 0.32 8.45 14.07
CA PHE A 349 0.43 7.11 13.47
C PHE A 349 0.89 6.06 14.49
N ARG A 350 1.74 6.44 15.46
CA ARG A 350 2.15 5.56 16.55
C ARG A 350 0.97 5.11 17.41
N ALA A 351 0.05 6.01 17.76
CA ALA A 351 -1.14 5.65 18.53
C ALA A 351 -2.06 4.72 17.74
N MET A 352 -2.25 4.97 16.44
CA MET A 352 -3.00 4.06 15.55
C MET A 352 -2.38 2.66 15.53
N VAL A 353 -1.07 2.56 15.32
CA VAL A 353 -0.38 1.26 15.30
C VAL A 353 -0.46 0.58 16.67
N GLY A 354 -0.36 1.34 17.77
CA GLY A 354 -0.55 0.83 19.13
C GLY A 354 -1.95 0.24 19.36
N LEU A 355 -3.00 0.89 18.85
CA LEU A 355 -4.36 0.35 18.85
C LEU A 355 -4.45 -0.96 18.08
N VAL A 356 -3.84 -1.04 16.89
CA VAL A 356 -3.83 -2.27 16.08
C VAL A 356 -3.09 -3.41 16.79
N ASP A 357 -1.93 -3.12 17.39
CA ASP A 357 -1.16 -4.08 18.18
C ASP A 357 -1.98 -4.60 19.36
N GLN A 358 -2.69 -3.71 20.08
CA GLN A 358 -3.57 -4.09 21.18
C GLN A 358 -4.71 -5.01 20.71
N VAL A 359 -5.45 -4.61 19.68
CA VAL A 359 -6.58 -5.40 19.14
C VAL A 359 -6.11 -6.76 18.64
N MET A 360 -4.93 -6.81 18.01
CA MET A 360 -4.32 -8.06 17.59
C MET A 360 -3.92 -8.93 18.78
N ALA A 361 -3.31 -8.37 19.83
CA ALA A 361 -2.95 -9.11 21.03
C ALA A 361 -4.17 -9.69 21.76
N GLU A 362 -5.28 -8.95 21.81
CA GLU A 362 -6.55 -9.39 22.42
C GLU A 362 -7.31 -10.43 21.58
N GLY A 363 -7.08 -10.47 20.28
CA GLY A 363 -7.75 -11.38 19.35
C GLY A 363 -6.91 -12.58 18.90
N PHE A 364 -5.60 -12.54 19.10
CA PHE A 364 -4.69 -13.61 18.73
C PHE A 364 -4.74 -14.77 19.74
N VAL A 365 -4.76 -15.99 19.24
CA VAL A 365 -4.67 -17.22 20.04
C VAL A 365 -3.62 -18.16 19.45
N GLU A 366 -3.03 -19.06 20.24
CA GLU A 366 -1.88 -19.86 19.77
C GLU A 366 -2.21 -20.76 18.56
N SER A 367 -3.47 -21.16 18.38
CA SER A 367 -3.89 -21.90 17.18
C SER A 367 -3.79 -21.08 15.87
N MET A 368 -3.61 -19.76 15.96
CA MET A 368 -3.38 -18.85 14.84
C MET A 368 -1.88 -18.70 14.51
N ALA A 369 -0.98 -19.22 15.36
CA ALA A 369 0.45 -19.09 15.14
C ALA A 369 0.88 -19.73 13.82
N ALA A 370 1.85 -19.11 13.14
CA ALA A 370 2.32 -19.65 11.88
C ALA A 370 2.96 -21.02 12.10
N THR A 371 2.60 -21.98 11.24
CA THR A 371 3.05 -23.38 11.32
C THR A 371 4.38 -23.61 10.61
N LYS A 372 4.85 -22.62 9.84
CA LYS A 372 6.15 -22.62 9.18
C LYS A 372 7.04 -21.48 9.65
N PHE A 373 8.34 -21.65 9.44
CA PHE A 373 9.34 -20.63 9.73
C PHE A 373 9.09 -19.37 8.90
N GLY A 374 9.32 -18.20 9.49
CA GLY A 374 9.02 -16.91 8.87
C GLY A 374 9.92 -16.62 7.67
N TYR A 375 9.48 -15.70 6.82
CA TYR A 375 10.39 -15.07 5.86
C TYR A 375 11.48 -14.30 6.60
N THR A 376 12.71 -14.36 6.10
CA THR A 376 13.70 -13.33 6.48
C THR A 376 13.38 -12.05 5.71
N GLU A 377 13.76 -10.88 6.24
CA GLU A 377 13.60 -9.61 5.52
C GLU A 377 14.28 -9.64 4.15
N ALA A 378 15.48 -10.23 4.09
CA ALA A 378 16.22 -10.40 2.84
C ALA A 378 15.49 -11.30 1.83
N GLU A 379 14.90 -12.42 2.29
CA GLU A 379 14.08 -13.29 1.43
C GLU A 379 12.84 -12.56 0.92
N PHE A 380 12.09 -11.93 1.82
CA PHE A 380 10.83 -11.27 1.46
C PHE A 380 11.06 -10.10 0.51
N ASN A 381 12.07 -9.25 0.79
CA ASN A 381 12.46 -8.13 -0.07
C ASN A 381 12.91 -8.61 -1.46
N TRP A 382 13.64 -9.73 -1.52
CA TRP A 382 14.01 -10.34 -2.79
C TRP A 382 12.78 -10.90 -3.54
N ARG A 383 11.87 -11.60 -2.87
CA ARG A 383 10.67 -12.14 -3.55
C ARG A 383 9.72 -11.06 -4.05
N THR A 384 9.68 -9.90 -3.38
CA THR A 384 8.85 -8.76 -3.74
C THR A 384 9.46 -7.87 -4.83
N HIS A 385 10.78 -7.63 -4.81
CA HIS A 385 11.46 -6.67 -5.69
C HIS A 385 12.53 -7.29 -6.61
N GLY A 386 12.80 -8.59 -6.46
CA GLY A 386 13.89 -9.32 -7.12
C GLY A 386 13.47 -10.09 -8.37
N ALA A 387 12.17 -10.34 -8.60
CA ALA A 387 11.68 -11.04 -9.80
C ALA A 387 12.13 -10.37 -11.12
N GLU A 388 12.39 -9.06 -11.09
CA GLU A 388 12.93 -8.33 -12.25
C GLU A 388 14.41 -8.65 -12.52
N ARG A 389 15.16 -9.02 -11.49
CA ARG A 389 16.60 -9.32 -11.50
C ARG A 389 16.90 -10.82 -11.57
N ASP A 390 15.92 -11.67 -11.25
CA ASP A 390 16.04 -13.13 -11.31
C ASP A 390 16.30 -13.61 -12.75
N VAL A 391 17.49 -14.18 -12.96
CA VAL A 391 17.92 -14.82 -14.22
C VAL A 391 18.05 -16.33 -14.08
N SER A 392 17.56 -16.94 -13.01
CA SER A 392 17.78 -18.37 -12.70
C SER A 392 17.26 -19.31 -13.78
N TRP A 393 16.20 -18.91 -14.48
CA TRP A 393 15.64 -19.62 -15.64
C TRP A 393 16.57 -19.63 -16.88
N LEU A 394 17.60 -18.78 -16.92
CA LEU A 394 18.65 -18.78 -17.95
C LEU A 394 19.82 -19.70 -17.61
N LEU A 395 19.86 -20.24 -16.39
CA LEU A 395 21.02 -20.94 -15.86
C LEU A 395 20.88 -22.45 -16.03
N LYS A 396 22.01 -23.11 -16.31
CA LYS A 396 22.10 -24.57 -16.25
C LYS A 396 22.84 -24.95 -14.98
N VAL A 397 22.16 -25.64 -14.09
CA VAL A 397 22.75 -26.16 -12.86
C VAL A 397 23.22 -27.59 -13.13
N SER A 398 24.47 -27.88 -12.83
CA SER A 398 25.06 -29.22 -12.88
C SER A 398 25.64 -29.56 -11.50
N ALA A 399 25.15 -30.66 -10.91
CA ALA A 399 25.67 -31.24 -9.68
C ALA A 399 26.42 -32.56 -10.00
N PRO A 400 27.38 -33.02 -9.16
CA PRO A 400 28.01 -34.32 -9.34
C PRO A 400 26.98 -35.47 -9.35
N THR A 401 27.22 -36.44 -10.23
CA THR A 401 26.46 -37.69 -10.52
C THR A 401 25.27 -38.04 -9.61
N GLY A 402 24.06 -38.04 -10.21
CA GLY A 402 22.87 -38.72 -9.66
C GLY A 402 21.55 -37.95 -9.72
N ILE A 403 21.54 -36.67 -10.10
CA ILE A 403 20.37 -35.80 -9.94
C ILE A 403 19.90 -35.26 -11.30
N ALA A 404 18.65 -35.56 -11.64
CA ALA A 404 18.05 -35.27 -12.94
C ALA A 404 17.91 -33.76 -13.19
N SER A 405 18.28 -33.36 -14.40
CA SER A 405 18.12 -32.02 -14.91
C SER A 405 16.66 -31.74 -15.26
N GLN A 406 16.02 -30.79 -14.58
CA GLN A 406 14.95 -29.95 -15.13
C GLN A 406 14.76 -28.70 -14.25
N ALA A 407 14.16 -27.65 -14.83
CA ALA A 407 14.26 -26.23 -14.45
C ALA A 407 13.62 -25.80 -13.10
N VAL A 408 13.44 -26.73 -12.16
CA VAL A 408 13.08 -26.49 -10.76
C VAL A 408 13.83 -27.55 -9.96
N LEU A 409 14.77 -27.14 -9.10
CA LEU A 409 15.52 -28.06 -8.25
C LEU A 409 14.54 -28.75 -7.29
N GLY A 410 14.19 -30.01 -7.57
CA GLY A 410 13.66 -30.91 -6.56
C GLY A 410 14.82 -31.41 -5.69
N ASP A 411 14.71 -31.23 -4.38
CA ASP A 411 15.47 -31.89 -3.31
C ASP A 411 16.92 -32.30 -3.65
N LEU A 412 17.86 -31.35 -3.65
CA LEU A 412 19.28 -31.69 -3.77
C LEU A 412 19.79 -32.25 -2.43
N LEU A 413 19.85 -33.58 -2.32
CA LEU A 413 20.45 -34.28 -1.17
C LEU A 413 21.96 -34.37 -1.35
N VAL A 414 22.71 -33.72 -0.47
CA VAL A 414 24.18 -33.73 -0.48
C VAL A 414 24.66 -34.38 0.81
N ASP A 415 25.46 -35.45 0.71
CA ASP A 415 25.98 -36.18 1.87
C ASP A 415 26.95 -35.32 2.71
N ARG A 416 27.41 -35.80 3.87
CA ARG A 416 28.32 -35.06 4.76
C ARG A 416 29.66 -34.71 4.08
N PRO A 417 30.09 -33.43 3.98
CA PRO A 417 31.50 -33.09 3.80
C PRO A 417 32.33 -33.68 4.94
N GLY A 418 33.25 -34.58 4.60
CA GLY A 418 34.45 -34.77 5.42
C GLY A 418 35.21 -33.45 5.54
N LYS A 419 36.12 -33.30 6.52
CA LYS A 419 36.93 -32.07 6.70
C LYS A 419 37.55 -31.65 5.35
N VAL A 420 37.03 -30.60 4.72
CA VAL A 420 37.56 -30.06 3.47
C VAL A 420 38.74 -29.15 3.84
N PRO A 421 39.95 -29.32 3.27
CA PRO A 421 41.02 -28.36 3.44
C PRO A 421 40.62 -27.04 2.77
N VAL A 422 40.87 -25.93 3.44
CA VAL A 422 40.68 -24.58 2.88
C VAL A 422 41.74 -24.36 1.80
N THR A 423 41.51 -24.84 0.58
CA THR A 423 42.42 -24.64 -0.55
C THR A 423 42.07 -23.37 -1.32
N SER A 424 43.09 -22.60 -1.70
CA SER A 424 43.00 -21.42 -2.56
C SER A 424 42.74 -21.75 -4.05
N GLN A 425 42.38 -23.00 -4.36
CA GLN A 425 42.04 -23.49 -5.69
C GLN A 425 40.78 -24.40 -5.62
N PRO A 426 39.95 -24.45 -6.68
CA PRO A 426 38.75 -25.26 -6.73
C PRO A 426 39.17 -26.71 -6.95
N ASP A 427 39.14 -27.53 -5.91
CA ASP A 427 39.30 -28.97 -6.07
C ASP A 427 38.05 -29.54 -6.76
N ARG A 428 38.24 -29.97 -8.01
CA ARG A 428 37.17 -30.46 -8.89
C ARG A 428 36.67 -31.86 -8.52
N SER A 429 37.27 -32.50 -7.54
CA SER A 429 36.95 -33.87 -7.09
C SER A 429 36.00 -33.94 -5.90
N LEU A 430 35.62 -32.80 -5.30
CA LEU A 430 34.80 -32.77 -4.09
C LEU A 430 33.31 -33.09 -4.35
N PRO A 431 32.69 -33.97 -3.56
CA PRO A 431 31.29 -34.40 -3.75
C PRO A 431 30.23 -33.32 -3.43
N HIS A 432 30.63 -32.18 -2.85
CA HIS A 432 29.73 -31.16 -2.27
C HIS A 432 29.73 -29.84 -3.04
N LYS A 433 29.58 -29.93 -4.36
CA LYS A 433 29.71 -28.82 -5.30
C LYS A 433 28.44 -28.60 -6.10
N LEU A 434 28.04 -27.35 -6.26
CA LEU A 434 27.03 -26.93 -7.23
C LEU A 434 27.71 -26.09 -8.32
N GLN A 435 27.56 -26.47 -9.58
CA GLN A 435 28.06 -25.67 -10.69
C GLN A 435 26.89 -25.08 -11.47
N ILE A 436 26.98 -23.79 -11.81
CA ILE A 436 25.94 -23.02 -12.46
C ILE A 436 26.54 -22.35 -13.69
N SER A 437 26.16 -22.81 -14.88
CA SER A 437 26.58 -22.18 -16.14
C SER A 437 25.72 -20.95 -16.42
N CYS A 438 26.39 -19.83 -16.67
CA CYS A 438 25.78 -18.53 -16.99
C CYS A 438 25.99 -18.20 -18.48
N PRO A 439 24.93 -17.79 -19.21
CA PRO A 439 25.09 -17.22 -20.54
C PRO A 439 26.04 -16.01 -20.56
N SER A 440 26.75 -15.84 -21.68
CA SER A 440 27.72 -14.74 -21.83
C SER A 440 27.05 -13.37 -21.68
N GLY A 441 27.63 -12.52 -20.83
CA GLY A 441 27.18 -11.12 -20.63
C GLY A 441 26.16 -10.88 -19.51
N ILE A 442 25.77 -11.92 -18.76
CA ILE A 442 24.96 -11.77 -17.55
C ILE A 442 25.86 -11.31 -16.38
N LYS A 443 25.48 -10.20 -15.75
CA LYS A 443 26.21 -9.60 -14.64
C LYS A 443 25.57 -10.03 -13.31
N VAL A 444 25.98 -11.20 -12.84
CA VAL A 444 25.55 -11.83 -11.58
C VAL A 444 25.87 -10.90 -10.39
N LEU A 445 24.85 -10.60 -9.56
CA LEU A 445 24.93 -9.71 -8.39
C LEU A 445 24.94 -10.47 -7.07
N GLY A 446 24.33 -11.64 -7.03
CA GLY A 446 24.21 -12.43 -5.82
C GLY A 446 23.52 -13.75 -6.07
N ILE A 447 23.67 -14.66 -5.12
CA ILE A 447 23.08 -16.00 -5.14
C ILE A 447 22.21 -16.16 -3.90
N HIS A 448 21.01 -16.67 -4.11
CA HIS A 448 20.06 -16.99 -3.07
C HIS A 448 19.97 -18.51 -2.96
N LEU A 449 20.20 -19.05 -1.78
CA LEU A 449 20.07 -20.47 -1.48
C LEU A 449 18.88 -20.66 -0.56
N HIS A 450 17.95 -21.54 -0.94
CA HIS A 450 16.80 -21.92 -0.12
C HIS A 450 16.97 -23.35 0.35
N TRP A 451 16.98 -23.54 1.67
CA TRP A 451 17.17 -24.84 2.30
C TRP A 451 15.84 -25.41 2.76
N ALA A 452 15.72 -26.74 2.77
CA ALA A 452 14.49 -27.42 3.21
C ALA A 452 14.23 -27.22 4.70
N THR A 453 15.30 -27.25 5.50
CA THR A 453 15.29 -26.98 6.94
C THR A 453 16.57 -26.27 7.36
N PRO A 454 16.62 -25.59 8.51
CA PRO A 454 17.84 -25.01 9.05
C PRO A 454 18.87 -26.11 9.35
N GLN A 455 18.42 -27.28 9.83
CA GLN A 455 19.29 -28.40 10.18
C GLN A 455 19.94 -29.05 8.93
N SER A 456 19.33 -28.91 7.76
CA SER A 456 19.86 -29.37 6.48
C SER A 456 20.55 -28.27 5.67
N ALA A 457 20.83 -27.11 6.27
CA ALA A 457 21.45 -25.96 5.60
C ALA A 457 22.98 -25.97 5.71
N ALA A 458 23.67 -25.55 4.65
CA ALA A 458 25.10 -25.28 4.74
C ALA A 458 25.36 -24.13 5.71
N SER A 459 26.31 -24.33 6.61
CA SER A 459 26.75 -23.33 7.59
C SER A 459 27.91 -22.50 7.07
N GLU A 460 28.74 -23.05 6.19
CA GLU A 460 29.87 -22.35 5.55
C GLU A 460 30.11 -22.90 4.14
N GLY A 461 30.66 -22.06 3.28
CA GLY A 461 31.11 -22.44 1.95
C GLY A 461 31.80 -21.30 1.20
N GLU A 462 32.15 -21.56 -0.05
CA GLU A 462 32.83 -20.61 -0.92
C GLU A 462 32.20 -20.65 -2.32
N VAL A 463 31.97 -19.46 -2.87
CA VAL A 463 31.46 -19.27 -4.23
C VAL A 463 32.61 -18.80 -5.11
N PHE A 464 32.99 -19.61 -6.08
CA PHE A 464 33.97 -19.28 -7.11
C PHE A 464 33.26 -18.78 -8.37
N LEU A 465 33.81 -17.73 -8.95
CA LEU A 465 33.35 -17.18 -10.23
C LEU A 465 34.43 -17.46 -11.27
N LEU A 466 34.08 -18.17 -12.35
CA LEU A 466 35.01 -18.60 -13.38
C LEU A 466 34.64 -18.06 -14.76
N ARG A 467 35.65 -17.87 -15.59
CA ARG A 467 35.51 -17.59 -17.02
C ARG A 467 36.49 -18.45 -17.81
N ARG A 468 35.98 -19.24 -18.77
CA ARG A 468 36.79 -20.23 -19.51
C ARG A 468 37.66 -21.07 -18.57
N ASN A 469 37.05 -21.50 -17.46
CA ASN A 469 37.69 -22.35 -16.44
C ASN A 469 38.83 -21.68 -15.63
N ARG A 470 38.99 -20.35 -15.71
CA ARG A 470 39.90 -19.56 -14.86
C ARG A 470 39.11 -18.83 -13.78
N ILE A 471 39.60 -18.85 -12.54
CA ILE A 471 38.99 -18.15 -11.41
C ILE A 471 39.16 -16.64 -11.61
N LEU A 472 38.04 -15.92 -11.60
CA LEU A 472 37.99 -14.46 -11.55
C LEU A 472 38.00 -13.95 -10.11
N GLY A 473 37.38 -14.70 -9.20
CA GLY A 473 37.35 -14.39 -7.77
C GLY A 473 36.57 -15.43 -6.97
N ALA A 474 36.64 -15.31 -5.65
CA ALA A 474 35.95 -16.18 -4.70
C ALA A 474 35.28 -15.34 -3.60
N VAL A 475 34.11 -15.77 -3.15
CA VAL A 475 33.38 -15.16 -2.03
C VAL A 475 33.05 -16.24 -1.01
N ARG A 476 33.56 -16.09 0.21
CA ARG A 476 33.18 -16.98 1.31
C ARG A 476 31.84 -16.56 1.89
N PHE A 477 31.01 -17.55 2.21
CA PHE A 477 29.81 -17.35 3.00
C PHE A 477 29.87 -18.24 4.24
N GLY A 478 29.39 -17.70 5.35
CA GLY A 478 29.37 -18.40 6.63
C GLY A 478 28.26 -17.83 7.49
N SER A 479 27.51 -18.71 8.15
CA SER A 479 26.49 -18.35 9.11
C SER A 479 26.71 -19.14 10.39
N ALA A 480 26.88 -18.42 11.50
CA ALA A 480 26.99 -19.01 12.83
C ALA A 480 25.70 -19.74 13.25
N THR A 481 24.58 -19.44 12.59
CA THR A 481 23.27 -20.04 12.87
C THR A 481 22.67 -20.69 11.61
N PRO A 482 22.01 -21.84 11.72
CA PRO A 482 21.32 -22.44 10.60
C PRO A 482 20.16 -21.57 10.11
N ALA A 483 19.99 -21.44 8.78
CA ALA A 483 19.00 -20.57 8.17
C ALA A 483 18.30 -21.26 6.98
N TYR A 484 17.01 -20.99 6.81
CA TYR A 484 16.23 -21.41 5.63
C TYR A 484 16.69 -20.76 4.33
N TYR A 485 17.36 -19.62 4.44
CA TYR A 485 17.70 -18.77 3.32
C TYR A 485 19.08 -18.16 3.53
N SER A 486 19.93 -18.25 2.52
CA SER A 486 21.24 -17.62 2.49
C SER A 486 21.32 -16.71 1.27
N TYR A 487 21.62 -15.42 1.48
CA TYR A 487 21.97 -14.51 0.39
C TYR A 487 23.48 -14.28 0.38
N ILE A 488 24.10 -14.56 -0.77
CA ILE A 488 25.53 -14.43 -0.98
C ILE A 488 25.74 -13.31 -2.00
N PRO A 489 26.12 -12.09 -1.57
CA PRO A 489 26.39 -10.99 -2.49
C PRO A 489 27.68 -11.25 -3.28
N LEU A 490 27.70 -10.86 -4.55
CA LEU A 490 28.87 -11.00 -5.42
C LEU A 490 29.39 -9.64 -5.86
N SER A 491 30.71 -9.47 -5.84
CA SER A 491 31.35 -8.18 -6.12
C SER A 491 31.15 -7.70 -7.57
N PRO A 492 31.01 -6.37 -7.79
CA PRO A 492 30.88 -5.77 -9.11
C PRO A 492 31.96 -6.12 -10.15
N ASP A 493 33.16 -6.44 -9.71
CA ASP A 493 34.30 -6.68 -10.61
C ASP A 493 34.29 -8.10 -11.21
N LEU A 494 33.45 -8.98 -10.66
CA LEU A 494 33.36 -10.40 -11.02
C LEU A 494 32.24 -10.69 -12.04
N ARG A 495 31.63 -9.64 -12.58
CA ARG A 495 30.42 -9.60 -13.43
C ARG A 495 30.55 -10.21 -14.85
N LYS A 496 31.62 -10.96 -15.16
CA LYS A 496 31.86 -11.58 -16.48
C LYS A 496 32.09 -13.10 -16.40
N ALA A 497 31.68 -13.73 -15.31
CA ALA A 497 31.75 -15.18 -15.16
C ALA A 497 30.83 -15.90 -16.17
N ASP A 498 31.31 -16.97 -16.79
CA ASP A 498 30.48 -17.91 -17.54
C ASP A 498 30.08 -19.13 -16.70
N THR A 499 30.71 -19.29 -15.53
CA THR A 499 30.45 -20.38 -14.59
C THR A 499 30.54 -19.87 -13.17
N ILE A 500 29.57 -20.22 -12.33
CA ILE A 500 29.63 -20.07 -10.88
C ILE A 500 29.78 -21.46 -10.28
N GLU A 501 30.70 -21.64 -9.34
CA GLU A 501 30.84 -22.87 -8.57
C GLU A 501 30.64 -22.56 -7.09
N ILE A 502 29.73 -23.27 -6.44
CA ILE A 502 29.48 -23.17 -5.01
C ILE A 502 30.03 -24.44 -4.37
N VAL A 503 30.95 -24.28 -3.43
CA VAL A 503 31.53 -25.38 -2.65
C VAL A 503 31.04 -25.23 -1.22
N PHE A 504 30.33 -26.25 -0.73
CA PHE A 504 29.87 -26.29 0.65
C PHE A 504 30.96 -26.90 1.54
N ALA A 505 31.32 -26.20 2.62
CA ALA A 505 32.41 -26.58 3.50
C ALA A 505 31.93 -27.16 4.84
N LYS A 506 30.81 -26.66 5.38
CA LYS A 506 30.19 -27.15 6.62
C LYS A 506 28.67 -27.03 6.58
N TYR A 507 27.98 -27.78 7.43
CA TYR A 507 26.52 -27.73 7.63
C TYR A 507 26.15 -28.10 9.08
N HIS A 508 24.94 -27.72 9.50
CA HIS A 508 24.52 -27.74 10.91
C HIS A 508 23.91 -29.07 11.41
N GLY A 509 23.81 -30.13 10.57
CA GLY A 509 23.10 -31.38 10.88
C GLY A 509 23.93 -32.66 10.71
N GLU A 510 23.32 -33.84 10.96
CA GLU A 510 24.09 -35.09 11.11
C GLU A 510 24.21 -35.97 9.85
N THR A 511 23.28 -35.91 8.88
CA THR A 511 23.26 -36.90 7.78
C THR A 511 23.24 -36.33 6.35
N LYS A 512 22.45 -35.30 6.00
CA LYS A 512 22.42 -34.71 4.63
C LYS A 512 22.05 -33.22 4.60
N MET A 513 22.59 -32.46 3.64
CA MET A 513 22.08 -31.14 3.27
C MET A 513 20.94 -31.29 2.25
N GLN A 514 19.97 -30.37 2.29
CA GLN A 514 18.83 -30.37 1.36
C GLN A 514 18.56 -28.95 0.85
N LEU A 515 18.94 -28.70 -0.40
CA LEU A 515 18.76 -27.42 -1.09
C LEU A 515 17.53 -27.49 -1.99
N MET A 516 16.54 -26.64 -1.71
CA MET A 516 15.24 -26.56 -2.37
C MET A 516 15.23 -25.64 -3.58
N ASP A 517 16.01 -24.55 -3.55
CA ASP A 517 16.04 -23.58 -4.64
C ASP A 517 17.37 -22.84 -4.66
N VAL A 518 17.81 -22.48 -5.85
CA VAL A 518 18.99 -21.64 -6.09
C VAL A 518 18.61 -20.56 -7.06
N ARG A 519 18.70 -19.31 -6.61
CA ARG A 519 18.36 -18.16 -7.43
C ARG A 519 19.55 -17.25 -7.63
N VAL A 520 19.58 -16.59 -8.77
CA VAL A 520 20.68 -15.72 -9.17
C VAL A 520 20.12 -14.39 -9.66
N ASP A 521 20.56 -13.32 -9.00
CA ASP A 521 20.24 -11.95 -9.39
C ASP A 521 21.24 -11.45 -10.45
N SER A 522 20.75 -10.69 -11.44
CA SER A 522 21.59 -10.01 -12.43
C SER A 522 21.27 -8.52 -12.56
N SER A 523 22.30 -7.70 -12.79
CA SER A 523 22.15 -6.28 -13.18
C SER A 523 21.85 -6.08 -14.67
N THR A 524 21.96 -7.14 -15.48
CA THR A 524 21.68 -7.11 -16.93
C THR A 524 20.83 -8.29 -17.36
N LEU A 525 19.61 -7.99 -17.85
CA LEU A 525 18.82 -8.93 -18.64
C LEU A 525 19.28 -8.90 -20.12
N PRO A 526 19.28 -10.04 -20.83
CA PRO A 526 19.49 -10.08 -22.28
C PRO A 526 18.54 -9.14 -23.04
N LEU A 527 19.00 -8.53 -24.13
CA LEU A 527 18.21 -7.56 -24.92
C LEU A 527 16.87 -8.14 -25.40
N SER A 528 16.87 -9.41 -25.82
CA SER A 528 15.67 -10.14 -26.23
C SER A 528 14.62 -10.24 -25.11
N GLU A 529 15.06 -10.42 -23.87
CA GLU A 529 14.16 -10.49 -22.71
C GLU A 529 13.71 -9.12 -22.24
N ARG A 530 14.57 -8.10 -22.33
CA ARG A 530 14.17 -6.69 -22.13
C ARG A 530 13.05 -6.31 -23.08
N LEU A 531 13.17 -6.69 -24.36
CA LEU A 531 12.14 -6.46 -25.38
C LEU A 531 10.87 -7.30 -25.13
N ARG A 532 10.98 -8.56 -24.72
CA ARG A 532 9.84 -9.41 -24.37
C ARG A 532 9.07 -8.86 -23.16
N ARG A 533 9.77 -8.41 -22.11
CA ARG A 533 9.17 -7.80 -20.92
C ARG A 533 8.57 -6.42 -21.21
N LEU A 534 9.23 -5.61 -22.04
CA LEU A 534 8.67 -4.37 -22.55
C LEU A 534 7.37 -4.65 -23.33
N ARG A 535 7.34 -5.67 -24.18
CA ARG A 535 6.12 -6.13 -24.87
C ARG A 535 5.03 -6.63 -23.91
N ARG A 536 5.35 -7.33 -22.82
CA ARG A 536 4.36 -7.73 -21.79
C ARG A 536 3.83 -6.54 -20.99
N ARG A 537 4.68 -5.59 -20.59
CA ARG A 537 4.27 -4.36 -19.89
C ARG A 537 3.41 -3.47 -20.78
N LEU A 538 3.85 -3.22 -22.01
CA LEU A 538 3.08 -2.48 -23.00
C LEU A 538 1.79 -3.25 -23.34
N GLY A 539 1.87 -4.57 -23.47
CA GLY A 539 0.75 -5.45 -23.69
C GLY A 539 -0.30 -5.38 -22.59
N GLY A 540 0.09 -5.38 -21.32
CA GLY A 540 -0.83 -5.25 -20.18
C GLY A 540 -1.46 -3.85 -20.08
N ILE A 541 -0.70 -2.79 -20.36
CA ILE A 541 -1.22 -1.41 -20.38
C ILE A 541 -2.18 -1.20 -21.56
N VAL A 542 -1.84 -1.73 -22.74
CA VAL A 542 -2.66 -1.70 -23.94
C VAL A 542 -3.91 -2.56 -23.75
N LEU A 543 -3.77 -3.75 -23.16
CA LEU A 543 -4.89 -4.64 -22.82
C LEU A 543 -5.82 -3.95 -21.82
N TYR A 544 -5.30 -3.36 -20.74
CA TYR A 544 -6.09 -2.61 -19.77
C TYR A 544 -6.86 -1.46 -20.40
N ARG A 545 -6.20 -0.64 -21.24
CA ARG A 545 -6.87 0.45 -21.97
C ARG A 545 -7.88 -0.06 -22.99
N LEU A 546 -7.57 -1.11 -23.74
CA LEU A 546 -8.49 -1.72 -24.70
C LEU A 546 -9.67 -2.38 -24.01
N THR A 547 -9.49 -2.98 -22.84
CA THR A 547 -10.56 -3.61 -22.06
C THR A 547 -11.49 -2.54 -21.50
N ASN A 548 -10.95 -1.44 -20.98
CA ASN A 548 -11.76 -0.30 -20.52
C ASN A 548 -12.52 0.36 -21.68
N VAL A 549 -11.88 0.57 -22.83
CA VAL A 549 -12.55 1.08 -24.04
C VAL A 549 -13.59 0.08 -24.56
N TRP A 550 -13.31 -1.22 -24.53
CA TRP A 550 -14.21 -2.28 -24.96
C TRP A 550 -15.43 -2.42 -24.05
N MET A 551 -15.24 -2.32 -22.73
CA MET A 551 -16.32 -2.37 -21.74
C MET A 551 -17.21 -1.12 -21.78
N ALA A 552 -16.66 0.03 -22.20
CA ALA A 552 -17.41 1.25 -22.44
C ALA A 552 -18.26 1.23 -23.72
N LEU A 553 -18.10 0.25 -24.61
CA LEU A 553 -18.90 0.14 -25.83
C LEU A 553 -20.29 -0.50 -25.58
N PRO A 554 -21.37 0.01 -26.22
CA PRO A 554 -22.68 -0.63 -26.17
C PRO A 554 -22.65 -2.10 -26.62
N MET A 555 -23.48 -2.95 -26.02
CA MET A 555 -23.48 -4.41 -26.29
C MET A 555 -23.66 -4.78 -27.77
N ALA A 556 -24.49 -4.03 -28.51
CA ALA A 556 -24.71 -4.23 -29.94
C ALA A 556 -23.47 -3.95 -30.82
N VAL A 557 -22.55 -3.10 -30.34
CA VAL A 557 -21.28 -2.79 -31.02
C VAL A 557 -20.25 -3.88 -30.72
N ARG A 558 -20.19 -4.34 -29.46
CA ARG A 558 -19.32 -5.45 -29.05
C ARG A 558 -19.61 -6.75 -29.79
N SER A 559 -20.89 -7.06 -30.07
CA SER A 559 -21.28 -8.28 -30.79
C SER A 559 -20.85 -8.25 -32.26
N ARG A 560 -20.92 -7.10 -32.94
CA ARG A 560 -20.45 -6.91 -34.32
C ARG A 560 -18.92 -6.91 -34.44
N MET A 561 -18.21 -6.34 -33.48
CA MET A 561 -16.75 -6.18 -33.54
C MET A 561 -15.95 -7.37 -33.01
N ARG A 562 -16.59 -8.39 -32.41
CA ARG A 562 -15.94 -9.56 -31.78
C ARG A 562 -14.92 -10.27 -32.67
N ARG A 563 -15.21 -10.44 -33.97
CA ARG A 563 -14.30 -11.10 -34.93
C ARG A 563 -13.07 -10.25 -35.26
N PHE A 564 -13.24 -8.93 -35.35
CA PHE A 564 -12.17 -7.99 -35.65
C PHE A 564 -11.22 -7.80 -34.46
N ALA A 565 -11.80 -7.70 -33.25
CA ALA A 565 -11.05 -7.63 -31.99
C ALA A 565 -10.19 -8.89 -31.77
N ARG A 566 -10.70 -10.09 -32.07
CA ARG A 566 -9.94 -11.34 -31.98
C ARG A 566 -8.75 -11.40 -32.94
N SER A 567 -8.94 -10.96 -34.19
CA SER A 567 -7.86 -10.89 -35.19
C SER A 567 -6.76 -9.88 -34.79
N ALA A 568 -7.15 -8.69 -34.31
CA ALA A 568 -6.21 -7.70 -33.79
C ALA A 568 -5.45 -8.20 -32.54
N PHE A 569 -6.14 -8.94 -31.67
CA PHE A 569 -5.54 -9.55 -30.48
C PHE A 569 -4.48 -10.60 -30.85
N GLU A 570 -4.79 -11.51 -31.77
CA GLU A 570 -3.85 -12.53 -32.25
C GLU A 570 -2.63 -11.92 -32.96
N THR A 571 -2.79 -10.76 -33.60
CA THR A 571 -1.72 -10.04 -34.29
C THR A 571 -0.77 -9.33 -33.30
N VAL A 572 -1.29 -8.82 -32.18
CA VAL A 572 -0.51 -8.06 -31.18
C VAL A 572 0.11 -8.98 -30.12
N PHE A 573 -0.58 -10.06 -29.75
CA PHE A 573 -0.20 -10.93 -28.63
C PHE A 573 0.25 -12.34 -29.06
N GLY A 574 0.17 -12.67 -30.35
CA GLY A 574 0.39 -14.01 -30.89
C GLY A 574 -0.87 -14.88 -30.80
N ARG A 575 -0.93 -15.95 -31.62
CA ARG A 575 -1.99 -16.97 -31.50
C ARG A 575 -1.83 -17.71 -30.17
N LEU A 576 -2.93 -17.84 -29.43
CA LEU A 576 -3.04 -18.74 -28.27
C LEU A 576 -2.83 -20.19 -28.68
#